data_AF-A0A257WV91-F1
#
_entry.id   AF-A0A257WV91-F1
#
_cell.length_a   1.000
_cell.length_b   1.000
_cell.length_c   1.000
_cell.angle_alpha   90.00
_cell.angle_beta   90.00
_cell.angle_gamma   90.00
#
_symmetry.space_group_name_H-M   'P 1'
#
loop_
_entity.id
_entity.type
_entity.pdbx_description
1 polymer ?
#
loop_
_entity_poly.entity_id
_entity_poly.type
_entity_poly.pdbx_seq_one_letter_code
_entity_poly.pdbx_strand_id
1 'polypeptide(L)'
;MSADVLVVDDEADIRELVAGILEDEGYAVRTAADSNQALAALRARKPALLVLDIWMQGGGMDGLELLDMVKGLDPDLPVIMISGHGNIETAVSAIKRGAYEFLEKPFKSDRLLLVVERALEAAGLKRENRRLRAQSFTSDGLMGKSAAAQTLRQMIAKVAPANSRVLVSGPPGSGKELVARLIHSASARARQEFVAVSAAG
;
A
#
# COMPACT_ATOMS: atom_id res chain seq x y z
N MET A 1 3.37 -19.43 -4.99
CA MET A 1 2.00 -19.33 -4.46
C MET A 1 1.23 -18.48 -5.44
N SER A 2 0.12 -18.99 -5.97
CA SER A 2 -0.77 -18.22 -6.82
C SER A 2 -1.37 -17.07 -6.00
N ALA A 3 -1.39 -15.85 -6.57
CA ALA A 3 -2.01 -14.72 -5.89
C ALA A 3 -3.54 -14.89 -5.91
N ASP A 4 -4.18 -14.64 -4.77
CA ASP A 4 -5.65 -14.69 -4.62
C ASP A 4 -6.27 -13.39 -5.15
N VAL A 5 -7.11 -13.47 -6.18
CA VAL A 5 -7.79 -12.32 -6.79
C VAL A 5 -9.28 -12.44 -6.54
N LEU A 6 -9.90 -11.37 -6.03
CA LEU A 6 -11.36 -11.28 -5.91
C LEU A 6 -11.90 -10.46 -7.08
N VAL A 7 -12.82 -11.03 -7.85
CA VAL A 7 -13.52 -10.37 -8.97
C VAL A 7 -14.94 -10.07 -8.53
N VAL A 8 -15.36 -8.81 -8.65
CA VAL A 8 -16.68 -8.35 -8.27
C VAL A 8 -17.29 -7.60 -9.45
N ASP A 9 -18.39 -8.13 -9.96
CA ASP A 9 -19.12 -7.60 -11.11
C ASP A 9 -20.56 -8.16 -11.01
N ASP A 10 -21.59 -7.44 -11.40
CA ASP A 10 -22.99 -7.93 -11.36
C ASP A 10 -23.33 -8.78 -12.59
N GLU A 11 -22.62 -8.60 -13.71
CA GLU A 11 -22.75 -9.38 -14.93
C GLU A 11 -22.02 -10.73 -14.81
N ALA A 12 -22.78 -11.84 -14.90
CA ALA A 12 -22.23 -13.19 -14.77
C ALA A 12 -21.17 -13.50 -15.85
N ASP A 13 -21.46 -13.15 -17.10
CA ASP A 13 -20.57 -13.39 -18.24
C ASP A 13 -19.23 -12.68 -18.07
N ILE A 14 -19.23 -11.45 -17.51
CA ILE A 14 -18.01 -10.69 -17.25
C ILE A 14 -17.23 -11.30 -16.07
N ARG A 15 -17.91 -11.68 -14.98
CA ARG A 15 -17.26 -12.38 -13.86
C ARG A 15 -16.55 -13.65 -14.34
N GLU A 16 -17.22 -14.46 -15.15
CA GLU A 16 -16.69 -15.72 -15.68
C GLU A 16 -15.54 -15.46 -16.66
N LEU A 17 -15.67 -14.47 -17.55
CA LEU A 17 -14.60 -14.08 -18.48
C LEU A 17 -13.33 -13.65 -17.74
N VAL A 18 -13.46 -12.72 -16.78
CA VAL A 18 -12.33 -12.19 -16.01
C VAL A 18 -11.73 -13.29 -15.14
N ALA A 19 -12.55 -14.12 -14.51
CA ALA A 19 -12.07 -15.25 -13.71
C ALA A 19 -11.30 -16.26 -14.58
N GLY A 20 -11.86 -16.68 -15.72
CA GLY A 20 -11.21 -17.63 -16.63
C GLY A 20 -9.86 -17.13 -17.12
N ILE A 21 -9.76 -15.87 -17.57
CA ILE A 21 -8.49 -15.27 -18.02
C ILE A 21 -7.43 -15.30 -16.90
N LEU A 22 -7.82 -15.04 -15.66
CA LEU A 22 -6.89 -15.03 -14.52
C LEU A 22 -6.54 -16.44 -14.05
N GLU A 23 -7.48 -17.38 -14.09
CA GLU A 23 -7.24 -18.79 -13.75
C GLU A 23 -6.30 -19.46 -14.75
N ASP A 24 -6.42 -19.15 -16.04
CA ASP A 24 -5.53 -19.64 -17.11
C ASP A 24 -4.06 -19.21 -16.88
N GLU A 25 -3.83 -18.02 -16.30
CA GLU A 25 -2.51 -17.53 -15.88
C GLU A 25 -2.08 -18.03 -14.49
N GLY A 26 -2.87 -18.91 -13.87
CA GLY A 26 -2.55 -19.55 -12.60
C GLY A 26 -2.85 -18.72 -11.36
N TYR A 27 -3.68 -17.68 -11.45
CA TYR A 27 -4.19 -16.99 -10.27
C TYR A 27 -5.29 -17.80 -9.58
N ALA A 28 -5.41 -17.65 -8.26
CA ALA A 28 -6.53 -18.23 -7.52
C ALA A 28 -7.67 -17.22 -7.50
N VAL A 29 -8.76 -17.47 -8.22
CA VAL A 29 -9.84 -16.50 -8.35
C VAL A 29 -11.01 -16.83 -7.44
N ARG A 30 -11.59 -15.80 -6.86
CA ARG A 30 -12.90 -15.83 -6.21
C ARG A 30 -13.79 -14.80 -6.87
N THR A 31 -15.07 -15.08 -6.96
CA THR A 31 -16.04 -14.17 -7.57
C THR A 31 -17.11 -13.75 -6.56
N ALA A 32 -17.67 -12.56 -6.76
CA ALA A 32 -18.82 -12.07 -6.01
C ALA A 32 -19.74 -11.30 -6.97
N ALA A 33 -21.05 -11.53 -6.87
CA ALA A 33 -22.03 -10.91 -7.76
C ALA A 33 -22.52 -9.54 -7.27
N ASP A 34 -22.24 -9.19 -6.01
CA ASP A 34 -22.72 -7.96 -5.39
C ASP A 34 -21.80 -7.51 -4.24
N SER A 35 -22.05 -6.31 -3.72
CA SER A 35 -21.26 -5.72 -2.64
C SER A 35 -21.32 -6.49 -1.32
N ASN A 36 -22.43 -7.17 -1.01
CA ASN A 36 -22.54 -7.97 0.22
C ASN A 36 -21.68 -9.23 0.14
N GLN A 37 -21.73 -9.93 -1.00
CA GLN A 37 -20.87 -11.09 -1.28
C GLN A 37 -19.41 -10.69 -1.30
N ALA A 38 -19.07 -9.54 -1.91
CA ALA A 38 -17.71 -9.02 -1.93
C ALA A 38 -17.20 -8.76 -0.51
N LEU A 39 -17.99 -8.11 0.34
CA LEU A 39 -17.63 -7.84 1.74
C LEU A 39 -17.49 -9.13 2.56
N ALA A 40 -18.37 -10.11 2.35
CA ALA A 40 -18.25 -11.43 2.99
C ALA A 40 -16.95 -12.13 2.57
N ALA A 41 -16.63 -12.11 1.28
CA ALA A 41 -15.40 -12.69 0.73
C ALA A 41 -14.13 -11.99 1.26
N LEU A 42 -14.14 -10.65 1.35
CA LEU A 42 -13.05 -9.84 1.92
C LEU A 42 -12.83 -10.15 3.40
N ARG A 43 -13.91 -10.32 4.18
CA ARG A 43 -13.86 -10.67 5.61
C ARG A 43 -13.37 -12.09 5.84
N ALA A 44 -13.80 -13.04 5.01
CA ALA A 44 -13.38 -14.44 5.12
C ALA A 44 -11.89 -14.60 4.83
N ARG A 45 -11.40 -13.94 3.76
CA ARG A 45 -9.99 -13.94 3.40
C ARG A 45 -9.66 -12.69 2.59
N LYS A 46 -8.63 -11.96 3.05
CA LYS A 46 -8.09 -10.82 2.33
C LYS A 46 -7.44 -11.28 1.01
N PRO A 47 -7.91 -10.81 -0.16
CA PRO A 47 -7.28 -11.11 -1.43
C PRO A 47 -5.97 -10.33 -1.59
N ALA A 48 -5.13 -10.77 -2.52
CA ALA A 48 -3.94 -10.04 -2.94
C ALA A 48 -4.28 -8.86 -3.88
N LEU A 49 -5.40 -8.96 -4.61
CA LEU A 49 -5.92 -7.92 -5.52
C LEU A 49 -7.44 -8.02 -5.62
N LEU A 50 -8.10 -6.86 -5.79
CA LEU A 50 -9.53 -6.75 -6.06
C LEU A 50 -9.75 -6.21 -7.49
N VAL A 51 -10.57 -6.89 -8.28
CA VAL A 51 -11.12 -6.39 -9.53
C VAL A 51 -12.58 -6.05 -9.27
N LEU A 52 -13.00 -4.82 -9.57
CA LEU A 52 -14.30 -4.29 -9.15
C LEU A 52 -14.98 -3.52 -10.27
N ASP A 53 -16.20 -3.91 -10.62
CA ASP A 53 -17.04 -3.12 -11.52
C ASP A 53 -17.54 -1.84 -10.85
N ILE A 54 -17.60 -0.75 -11.61
CA ILE A 54 -18.13 0.53 -11.12
C ILE A 54 -19.65 0.46 -10.94
N TRP A 55 -20.38 -0.09 -11.90
CA TRP A 55 -21.83 0.03 -11.99
C TRP A 55 -22.52 -1.27 -11.56
N MET A 56 -22.40 -1.61 -10.28
CA MET A 56 -23.08 -2.81 -9.77
C MET A 56 -24.55 -2.52 -9.45
N GLN A 57 -25.46 -3.21 -10.14
CA GLN A 57 -26.89 -3.22 -9.81
C GLN A 57 -27.19 -4.35 -8.81
N GLY A 58 -28.03 -4.07 -7.80
CA GLY A 58 -28.54 -5.10 -6.88
C GLY A 58 -27.78 -5.27 -5.56
N GLY A 59 -26.67 -4.57 -5.35
CA GLY A 59 -26.03 -4.40 -4.04
C GLY A 59 -26.44 -3.09 -3.39
N GLY A 60 -26.54 -3.03 -2.06
CA GLY A 60 -26.88 -1.78 -1.35
C GLY A 60 -25.80 -0.68 -1.43
N MET A 61 -24.73 -0.89 -2.19
CA MET A 61 -23.59 0.02 -2.39
C MET A 61 -23.08 -0.08 -3.82
N ASP A 62 -22.73 1.06 -4.40
CA ASP A 62 -22.04 1.22 -5.69
C ASP A 62 -20.58 0.71 -5.59
N GLY A 63 -19.96 0.29 -6.70
CA GLY A 63 -18.55 -0.10 -6.76
C GLY A 63 -17.59 0.98 -6.29
N LEU A 64 -17.90 2.24 -6.53
CA LEU A 64 -17.14 3.36 -6.00
C LEU A 64 -17.23 3.47 -4.46
N GLU A 65 -18.41 3.24 -3.87
CA GLU A 65 -18.57 3.22 -2.41
C GLU A 65 -17.84 2.02 -1.78
N LEU A 66 -17.89 0.87 -2.44
CA LEU A 66 -17.13 -0.30 -2.03
C LEU A 66 -15.61 -0.05 -2.10
N LEU A 67 -15.12 0.66 -3.13
CA LEU A 67 -13.73 1.08 -3.23
C LEU A 67 -13.31 1.91 -2.00
N ASP A 68 -14.08 2.91 -1.60
CA ASP A 68 -13.76 3.73 -0.43
C ASP A 68 -13.70 2.89 0.85
N MET A 69 -14.65 1.97 1.03
CA MET A 69 -14.67 1.09 2.18
C MET A 69 -13.44 0.18 2.21
N VAL A 70 -13.11 -0.44 1.08
CA VAL A 70 -11.94 -1.32 0.94
C VAL A 70 -10.66 -0.55 1.24
N LYS A 71 -10.52 0.68 0.72
CA LYS A 71 -9.35 1.53 0.97
C LYS A 71 -9.28 2.07 2.39
N GLY A 72 -10.42 2.29 3.04
CA GLY A 72 -10.49 2.60 4.47
C GLY A 72 -10.01 1.45 5.35
N LEU A 73 -10.32 0.20 4.95
CA LEU A 73 -9.91 -1.01 5.68
C LEU A 73 -8.44 -1.39 5.41
N ASP A 74 -8.03 -1.33 4.14
CA ASP A 74 -6.65 -1.56 3.74
C ASP A 74 -6.23 -0.64 2.58
N PRO A 75 -5.50 0.44 2.88
CA PRO A 75 -4.96 1.34 1.86
C PRO A 75 -4.00 0.65 0.87
N ASP A 76 -3.35 -0.44 1.29
CA ASP A 76 -2.32 -1.12 0.52
C ASP A 76 -2.87 -2.24 -0.39
N LEU A 77 -4.16 -2.59 -0.30
CA LEU A 77 -4.80 -3.56 -1.20
C LEU A 77 -4.99 -2.93 -2.60
N PRO A 78 -4.33 -3.42 -3.65
CA PRO A 78 -4.57 -2.92 -5.01
C PRO A 78 -6.01 -3.24 -5.45
N VAL A 79 -6.68 -2.24 -6.01
CA VAL A 79 -8.05 -2.36 -6.56
C VAL A 79 -7.99 -1.87 -8.01
N ILE A 80 -8.38 -2.73 -8.96
CA ILE A 80 -8.54 -2.40 -10.37
C ILE A 80 -10.03 -2.21 -10.63
N MET A 81 -10.41 -1.06 -11.16
CA MET A 81 -11.80 -0.78 -11.50
C MET A 81 -12.07 -1.18 -12.95
N ILE A 82 -13.23 -1.77 -13.21
CA ILE A 82 -13.71 -2.11 -14.56
C ILE A 82 -15.04 -1.39 -14.81
N SER A 83 -15.30 -0.94 -16.04
CA SER A 83 -16.62 -0.42 -16.42
C SER A 83 -16.85 -0.47 -17.93
N GLY A 84 -18.06 -0.84 -18.37
CA GLY A 84 -18.48 -0.72 -19.77
C GLY A 84 -19.14 0.61 -20.14
N HIS A 85 -19.41 1.46 -19.15
CA HIS A 85 -20.02 2.78 -19.33
C HIS A 85 -19.08 3.89 -18.82
N GLY A 86 -17.77 3.65 -18.92
CA GLY A 86 -16.75 4.56 -18.41
C GLY A 86 -16.76 5.88 -19.17
N ASN A 87 -16.91 6.98 -18.45
CA ASN A 87 -16.47 8.29 -18.94
C ASN A 87 -15.15 8.65 -18.26
N ILE A 88 -14.38 9.57 -18.86
CA ILE A 88 -13.07 9.97 -18.31
C ILE A 88 -13.23 10.47 -16.85
N GLU A 89 -14.35 11.09 -16.53
CA GLU A 89 -14.63 11.63 -15.19
C GLU A 89 -14.72 10.54 -14.11
N THR A 90 -15.44 9.44 -14.38
CA THR A 90 -15.55 8.30 -13.45
C THR A 90 -14.22 7.59 -13.27
N ALA A 91 -13.45 7.39 -14.35
CA ALA A 91 -12.11 6.83 -14.27
C ALA A 91 -11.19 7.70 -13.39
N VAL A 92 -11.17 9.02 -13.60
CA VAL A 92 -10.38 9.96 -12.79
C VAL A 92 -10.83 9.96 -11.33
N SER A 93 -12.14 9.89 -11.08
CA SER A 93 -12.71 9.81 -9.73
C SER A 93 -12.25 8.55 -8.98
N ALA A 94 -12.30 7.39 -9.64
CA ALA A 94 -11.84 6.13 -9.09
C ALA A 94 -10.36 6.16 -8.68
N ILE A 95 -9.49 6.69 -9.55
CA ILE A 95 -8.06 6.83 -9.25
C ILE A 95 -7.83 7.77 -8.06
N LYS A 96 -8.55 8.90 -8.00
CA LYS A 96 -8.47 9.83 -6.85
C LYS A 96 -8.90 9.20 -5.54
N ARG A 97 -9.83 8.24 -5.57
CA ARG A 97 -10.31 7.46 -4.43
C ARG A 97 -9.40 6.28 -4.05
N GLY A 98 -8.32 6.09 -4.80
CA GLY A 98 -7.26 5.13 -4.48
C GLY A 98 -7.30 3.84 -5.29
N ALA A 99 -8.14 3.74 -6.32
CA ALA A 99 -7.99 2.67 -7.30
C ALA A 99 -6.58 2.71 -7.91
N TYR A 100 -6.02 1.54 -8.18
CA TYR A 100 -4.70 1.41 -8.80
C TYR A 100 -4.76 1.77 -10.29
N GLU A 101 -5.73 1.19 -11.00
CA GLU A 101 -5.95 1.44 -12.42
C GLU A 101 -7.44 1.22 -12.77
N PHE A 102 -7.86 1.78 -13.90
CA PHE A 102 -9.19 1.64 -14.47
C PHE A 102 -9.09 0.97 -15.86
N LEU A 103 -9.99 0.02 -16.14
CA LEU A 103 -10.12 -0.67 -17.42
C LEU A 103 -11.54 -0.50 -17.99
N GLU A 104 -11.60 -0.03 -19.23
CA GLU A 104 -12.87 0.11 -19.95
C GLU A 104 -13.23 -1.21 -20.65
N LYS A 105 -14.47 -1.68 -20.49
CA LYS A 105 -15.01 -2.80 -21.27
C LYS A 105 -15.38 -2.28 -22.67
N PRO A 106 -15.05 -2.99 -23.78
CA PRO A 106 -14.33 -4.26 -23.82
C PRO A 106 -12.80 -4.08 -23.75
N PHE A 107 -12.14 -4.91 -22.93
CA PHE A 107 -10.67 -4.95 -22.82
C PHE A 107 -10.12 -6.26 -23.39
N LYS A 108 -8.83 -6.22 -23.79
CA LYS A 108 -8.09 -7.42 -24.21
C LYS A 108 -7.56 -8.16 -22.98
N SER A 109 -7.49 -9.49 -23.04
CA SER A 109 -6.94 -10.33 -21.97
C SER A 109 -5.52 -9.89 -21.57
N ASP A 110 -4.64 -9.67 -22.55
CA ASP A 110 -3.26 -9.18 -22.31
C ASP A 110 -3.22 -7.87 -21.50
N ARG A 111 -4.21 -6.99 -21.71
CA ARG A 111 -4.28 -5.72 -20.99
C ARG A 111 -4.68 -5.95 -19.54
N LEU A 112 -5.66 -6.82 -19.27
CA LEU A 112 -6.05 -7.18 -17.91
C LEU A 112 -4.88 -7.81 -17.16
N LEU A 113 -4.21 -8.79 -17.77
CA LEU A 113 -3.09 -9.51 -17.18
C LEU A 113 -1.92 -8.58 -16.84
N LEU A 114 -1.54 -7.70 -17.77
CA LEU A 114 -0.48 -6.71 -17.54
C LEU A 114 -0.78 -5.80 -16.35
N VAL A 115 -2.03 -5.34 -16.21
CA VAL A 115 -2.42 -4.46 -15.11
C VAL A 115 -2.44 -5.21 -13.78
N VAL A 116 -2.93 -6.46 -13.77
CA VAL A 116 -2.93 -7.32 -12.58
C VAL A 116 -1.50 -7.62 -12.11
N GLU A 117 -0.61 -8.00 -13.02
CA GLU A 117 0.80 -8.27 -12.72
C GLU A 117 1.47 -7.04 -12.07
N ARG A 118 1.36 -5.88 -12.70
CA ARG A 118 1.93 -4.62 -12.19
C ARG A 118 1.36 -4.20 -10.85
N ALA A 119 0.05 -4.37 -10.66
CA ALA A 119 -0.62 -4.04 -9.41
C ALA A 119 -0.14 -4.95 -8.26
N LEU A 120 0.01 -6.25 -8.53
CA LEU A 120 0.53 -7.22 -7.56
C LEU A 120 2.02 -6.98 -7.24
N GLU A 121 2.84 -6.69 -8.25
CA GLU A 121 4.25 -6.35 -8.08
C GLU A 121 4.41 -5.09 -7.21
N ALA A 122 3.69 -4.02 -7.55
CA ALA A 122 3.71 -2.77 -6.78
C ALA A 122 3.27 -2.98 -5.33
N ALA A 123 2.23 -3.78 -5.10
CA ALA A 123 1.79 -4.14 -3.75
C ALA A 123 2.85 -4.99 -3.01
N GLY A 124 3.51 -5.92 -3.71
CA GLY A 124 4.64 -6.70 -3.21
C GLY A 124 5.79 -5.81 -2.73
N LEU A 125 6.27 -4.91 -3.59
CA LEU A 125 7.33 -3.97 -3.30
C LEU A 125 6.98 -3.05 -2.13
N LYS A 126 5.75 -2.54 -2.05
CA LYS A 126 5.30 -1.73 -0.91
C LYS A 126 5.32 -2.51 0.41
N ARG A 127 4.83 -3.76 0.40
CA ARG A 127 4.85 -4.64 1.58
C ARG A 127 6.29 -4.96 2.01
N GLU A 128 7.15 -5.27 1.05
CA GLU A 128 8.57 -5.53 1.32
C GLU A 128 9.27 -4.29 1.87
N ASN A 129 9.05 -3.11 1.28
CA ASN A 129 9.62 -1.86 1.78
C ASN A 129 9.16 -1.59 3.22
N ARG A 130 7.87 -1.79 3.52
CA ARG A 130 7.34 -1.66 4.89
C ARG A 130 8.01 -2.65 5.84
N ARG A 131 8.18 -3.91 5.43
CA ARG A 131 8.85 -4.95 6.22
C ARG A 131 10.32 -4.62 6.48
N LEU A 132 11.06 -4.20 5.46
CA LEU A 132 12.47 -3.81 5.58
C LEU A 132 12.64 -2.57 6.47
N ARG A 133 11.75 -1.57 6.34
CA ARG A 133 11.70 -0.42 7.25
C ARG A 133 11.42 -0.84 8.69
N ALA A 134 10.51 -1.78 8.92
CA ALA A 134 10.24 -2.31 10.26
C ALA A 134 11.43 -3.11 10.83
N GLN A 135 12.10 -3.93 10.00
CA GLN A 135 13.28 -4.72 10.43
C GLN A 135 14.53 -3.86 10.66
N SER A 136 14.65 -2.73 9.95
CA SER A 136 15.72 -1.75 10.16
C SER A 136 15.49 -0.89 11.41
N PHE A 137 14.36 -1.09 12.10
CA PHE A 137 13.95 -0.36 13.29
C PHE A 137 13.71 -1.30 14.47
N THR A 138 14.76 -1.54 15.26
CA THR A 138 14.60 -1.75 16.71
C THR A 138 14.39 -0.37 17.35
N SER A 139 13.19 0.17 17.24
CA SER A 139 12.76 1.38 17.96
C SER A 139 12.54 1.09 19.44
N ASP A 140 13.61 0.94 20.21
CA ASP A 140 13.55 1.24 21.65
C ASP A 140 14.09 2.64 21.96
N GLY A 141 14.29 3.46 20.91
CA GLY A 141 14.83 4.80 21.05
C GLY A 141 16.21 4.80 21.72
N LEU A 142 16.62 5.96 22.23
CA LEU A 142 17.80 6.02 23.10
C LEU A 142 17.46 5.33 24.43
N MET A 143 17.84 4.05 24.58
CA MET A 143 17.66 3.30 25.83
C MET A 143 18.48 3.91 26.97
N GLY A 144 17.89 3.94 28.18
CA GLY A 144 18.56 4.40 29.40
C GLY A 144 17.92 5.62 30.06
N LYS A 145 17.91 5.62 31.40
CA LYS A 145 17.28 6.65 32.24
C LYS A 145 18.29 7.62 32.87
N SER A 146 19.58 7.52 32.55
CA SER A 146 20.62 8.38 33.11
C SER A 146 20.41 9.85 32.74
N ALA A 147 20.96 10.75 33.56
CA ALA A 147 20.91 12.19 33.29
C ALA A 147 21.49 12.53 31.91
N ALA A 148 22.63 11.94 31.54
CA ALA A 148 23.24 12.12 30.23
C ALA A 148 22.31 11.69 29.07
N ALA A 149 21.61 10.57 29.20
CA ALA A 149 20.65 10.12 28.20
C ALA A 149 19.43 11.06 28.09
N GLN A 150 18.98 11.63 29.22
CA GLN A 150 17.91 12.63 29.23
C GLN A 150 18.35 13.94 28.55
N THR A 151 19.55 14.43 28.85
CA THR A 151 20.14 15.61 28.20
C THR A 151 20.26 15.40 26.70
N LEU A 152 20.73 14.24 26.26
CA LEU A 152 20.83 13.91 24.83
C LEU A 152 19.46 13.89 24.14
N ARG A 153 18.42 13.31 24.76
CA ARG A 153 17.04 13.36 24.23
C ARG A 153 16.53 14.78 24.08
N GLN A 154 16.78 15.65 25.05
CA GLN A 154 16.38 17.07 24.98
C GLN A 154 17.12 17.82 23.86
N MET A 155 18.42 17.57 23.68
CA MET A 155 19.20 18.15 22.58
C MET A 155 18.66 17.71 21.22
N ILE A 156 18.37 16.41 21.05
CA ILE A 156 17.78 15.88 19.81
C ILE A 156 16.46 16.59 19.50
N ALA A 157 15.55 16.68 20.47
CA ALA A 157 14.26 17.34 20.29
C ALA A 157 14.37 18.82 19.92
N LYS A 158 15.40 19.52 20.46
CA LYS A 158 15.66 20.92 20.15
C LYS A 158 16.26 21.12 18.75
N VAL A 159 17.16 20.23 18.33
CA VAL A 159 17.92 20.38 17.07
C VAL A 159 17.14 19.84 15.88
N ALA A 160 16.35 18.79 16.04
CA ALA A 160 15.61 18.15 14.94
C ALA A 160 14.73 19.09 14.07
N PRO A 161 13.97 20.06 14.63
CA PRO A 161 13.19 20.99 13.81
C PRO A 161 14.04 22.12 13.21
N ALA A 162 15.24 22.39 13.75
CA ALA A 162 16.14 23.38 13.20
C ALA A 162 16.75 22.82 11.91
N ASN A 163 16.39 23.40 10.76
CA ASN A 163 16.85 22.99 9.42
C ASN A 163 18.36 23.29 9.18
N SER A 164 19.20 22.97 10.16
CA SER A 164 20.64 23.28 10.25
C SER A 164 21.48 22.00 10.14
N ARG A 165 22.76 22.14 9.79
CA ARG A 165 23.72 21.03 9.79
C ARG A 165 24.07 20.63 11.23
N VAL A 166 24.18 19.33 11.49
CA VAL A 166 24.46 18.78 12.83
C VAL A 166 25.73 17.93 12.79
N LEU A 167 26.61 18.13 13.77
CA LEU A 167 27.76 17.27 14.03
C LEU A 167 27.46 16.40 15.26
N VAL A 168 27.56 15.08 15.12
CA VAL A 168 27.39 14.12 16.22
C VAL A 168 28.75 13.53 16.58
N SER A 169 29.25 13.82 17.79
CA SER A 169 30.55 13.36 18.27
C SER A 169 30.40 12.36 19.42
N GLY A 170 31.37 11.46 19.55
CA GLY A 170 31.40 10.42 20.58
C GLY A 170 32.33 9.25 20.22
N PRO A 171 32.74 8.43 21.20
CA PRO A 171 33.63 7.29 20.97
C PRO A 171 32.99 6.22 20.05
N PRO A 172 33.79 5.28 19.51
CA PRO A 172 33.26 4.12 18.78
C PRO A 172 32.21 3.35 19.61
N GLY A 173 31.14 2.90 18.96
CA GLY A 173 30.06 2.17 19.64
C GLY A 173 29.09 3.02 20.48
N SER A 174 29.30 4.34 20.62
CA SER A 174 28.44 5.21 21.45
C SER A 174 27.04 5.51 20.88
N GLY A 175 26.65 4.92 19.75
CA GLY A 175 25.35 5.15 19.12
C GLY A 175 25.23 6.46 18.32
N LYS A 176 26.31 6.98 17.74
CA LYS A 176 26.26 8.21 16.91
C LYS A 176 25.25 8.15 15.76
N GLU A 177 25.17 7.01 15.08
CA GLU A 177 24.20 6.80 14.01
C GLU A 177 22.76 6.77 14.52
N LEU A 178 22.53 6.14 15.69
CA LEU A 178 21.23 6.15 16.35
C LEU A 178 20.78 7.58 16.64
N VAL A 179 21.68 8.44 17.16
CA VAL A 179 21.38 9.86 17.38
C VAL A 179 21.03 10.57 16.07
N ALA A 180 21.78 10.36 14.99
CA ALA A 180 21.47 10.95 13.69
C ALA A 180 20.09 10.52 13.15
N ARG A 181 19.74 9.23 13.31
CA ARG A 181 18.42 8.70 12.94
C ARG A 181 17.30 9.28 13.79
N LEU A 182 17.52 9.46 15.10
CA LEU A 182 16.55 10.08 16.00
C LEU A 182 16.30 11.55 15.62
N ILE A 183 17.35 12.30 15.29
CA ILE A 183 17.23 13.68 14.77
C ILE A 183 16.40 13.67 13.48
N HIS A 184 16.69 12.78 12.53
CA HIS A 184 15.92 12.66 11.29
C HIS A 184 14.43 12.37 11.56
N SER A 185 14.13 11.38 12.40
CA SER A 185 12.75 11.00 12.72
C SER A 185 11.94 12.08 13.43
N ALA A 186 12.61 12.99 14.15
CA ALA A 186 11.99 14.12 14.85
C ALA A 186 12.00 15.41 14.01
N SER A 187 12.52 15.38 12.78
CA SER A 187 12.63 16.56 11.92
C SER A 187 11.43 16.71 10.97
N ALA A 188 11.33 17.87 10.31
CA ALA A 188 10.36 18.08 9.22
C ALA A 188 10.56 17.13 8.03
N ARG A 189 11.70 16.42 7.96
CA ARG A 189 12.05 15.48 6.89
C ARG A 189 11.85 14.01 7.29
N ALA A 190 11.18 13.73 8.41
CA ALA A 190 11.04 12.36 8.93
C ALA A 190 10.48 11.31 7.94
N ARG A 191 9.71 11.74 6.94
CA ARG A 191 9.16 10.88 5.87
C ARG A 191 10.07 10.70 4.66
N GLN A 192 11.17 11.45 4.58
CA GLN A 192 12.16 11.39 3.52
C GLN A 192 13.18 10.28 3.78
N GLU A 193 14.05 10.03 2.79
CA GLU A 193 15.10 9.04 2.91
C GLU A 193 16.21 9.49 3.87
N PHE A 194 16.67 8.57 4.72
CA PHE A 194 17.88 8.73 5.54
C PHE A 194 18.99 7.86 4.96
N VAL A 195 20.00 8.51 4.37
CA VAL A 195 21.16 7.83 3.78
C VAL A 195 22.35 7.97 4.72
N ALA A 196 22.83 6.84 5.26
CA ALA A 196 24.07 6.79 6.03
C ALA A 196 25.24 6.46 5.09
N VAL A 197 26.21 7.37 4.98
CA VAL A 197 27.44 7.15 4.22
C VAL A 197 28.59 6.97 5.22
N SER A 198 29.20 5.78 5.23
CA SER A 198 30.42 5.55 6.00
C SER A 198 31.62 6.02 5.18
N ALA A 199 32.37 6.98 5.72
CA ALA A 199 33.65 7.39 5.14
C ALA A 199 34.82 6.47 5.53
N ALA A 200 34.57 5.44 6.36
CA ALA A 200 35.58 4.48 6.76
C ALA A 200 35.70 3.37 5.71
N GLY A 201 36.81 3.42 4.97
CA GLY A 201 37.47 2.32 4.28
C GLY A 201 38.88 2.19 4.83
#